data_AF-A0A380AW49-F1
#
_entry.id   AF-A0A380AW49-F1
#
_cell.length_a   1.000
_cell.length_b   1.000
_cell.length_c   1.000
_cell.angle_alpha   90.00
_cell.angle_beta   90.00
_cell.angle_gamma   90.00
#
_symmetry.space_group_name_H-M   'P 1'
#
loop_
_entity.id
_entity.type
_entity.pdbx_description
1 polymer ?
#
loop_
_entity_poly.entity_id
_entity_poly.type
_entity_poly.pdbx_seq_one_letter_code
_entity_poly.pdbx_strand_id
1 'polypeptide(L)'
;MDARAAREVSELKELHNNTFENEVYRATGQTLALSAIPRLLWLAHHRSDIYRQASTITMISDWLAYMLSGELAVDPSNAGTTGLLDLTTRAWKPALLDMAGLRADILSPVKETGTLLGVVSSQAAELCGLKAGTPVVVGGGDVQLGCLGLGVVRPAQTAVLGGTFTDNKQCTLSEARHQLPITPFRMPS
;
A
#
# COMPACT_ATOMS: atom_id res chain seq x y z
N MET A 1 2.61 -4.54 14.16
CA MET A 1 3.72 -5.42 13.72
C MET A 1 4.22 -6.17 14.93
N ASP A 2 4.55 -7.45 14.79
CA ASP A 2 5.10 -8.31 15.85
C ASP A 2 6.33 -9.06 15.30
N ALA A 3 7.02 -9.84 16.15
CA ALA A 3 8.23 -10.56 15.79
C ALA A 3 8.00 -11.99 15.25
N ARG A 4 6.74 -12.41 15.01
CA ARG A 4 6.42 -13.83 14.72
C ARG A 4 7.04 -14.36 13.43
N ALA A 5 7.31 -13.48 12.47
CA ALA A 5 7.89 -13.82 11.17
C ALA A 5 9.42 -13.61 11.12
N ALA A 6 10.11 -13.52 12.27
CA ALA A 6 11.56 -13.29 12.31
C ALA A 6 12.35 -14.42 11.65
N ARG A 7 11.88 -15.67 11.77
CA ARG A 7 12.48 -16.82 11.09
C ARG A 7 12.33 -16.69 9.57
N GLU A 8 11.13 -16.36 9.10
CA GLU A 8 10.83 -16.16 7.68
C GLU A 8 11.63 -15.01 7.07
N VAL A 9 11.92 -13.95 7.85
CA VAL A 9 12.86 -12.90 7.39
C VAL A 9 14.25 -13.49 7.11
N SER A 10 14.74 -14.40 7.95
CA SER A 10 16.04 -15.04 7.77
C SER A 10 16.04 -15.96 6.54
N GLU A 11 14.99 -16.77 6.40
CA GLU A 11 14.79 -17.65 5.23
C GLU A 11 14.73 -16.85 3.91
N LEU A 12 13.99 -15.73 3.90
CA LEU A 12 13.93 -14.85 2.73
C LEU A 12 15.27 -14.18 2.43
N LYS A 13 16.06 -13.82 3.44
CA LYS A 13 17.38 -13.22 3.23
C LYS A 13 18.34 -14.18 2.53
N GLU A 14 18.21 -15.48 2.74
CA GLU A 14 19.07 -16.51 2.12
C GLU A 14 18.74 -16.76 0.64
N LEU A 15 17.55 -16.34 0.19
CA LEU A 15 17.15 -16.47 -1.21
C LEU A 15 18.09 -15.71 -2.16
N HIS A 16 18.22 -16.26 -3.37
CA HIS A 16 19.02 -15.69 -4.46
C HIS A 16 20.50 -15.49 -4.07
N ASN A 17 21.10 -16.45 -3.34
CA ASN A 17 22.48 -16.35 -2.88
C ASN A 17 22.71 -15.11 -1.98
N ASN A 18 21.79 -14.91 -1.03
CA ASN A 18 21.81 -13.80 -0.07
C ASN A 18 21.58 -12.39 -0.66
N THR A 19 20.96 -12.27 -1.83
CA THR A 19 20.70 -10.96 -2.49
C THR A 19 19.24 -10.53 -2.48
N PHE A 20 18.32 -11.39 -2.05
CA PHE A 20 16.88 -11.12 -2.19
C PHE A 20 16.40 -9.85 -1.47
N GLU A 21 16.89 -9.55 -0.26
CA GLU A 21 16.54 -8.30 0.44
C GLU A 21 16.96 -7.06 -0.38
N ASN A 22 18.12 -7.10 -1.03
CA ASN A 22 18.59 -6.02 -1.88
C ASN A 22 17.76 -5.90 -3.16
N GLU A 23 17.32 -7.01 -3.74
CA GLU A 23 16.43 -7.01 -4.91
C GLU A 23 15.06 -6.41 -4.58
N VAL A 24 14.46 -6.80 -3.44
CA VAL A 24 13.21 -6.22 -2.94
C VAL A 24 13.38 -4.73 -2.67
N TYR A 25 14.46 -4.32 -2.00
CA TYR A 25 14.71 -2.92 -1.68
C TYR A 25 14.90 -2.07 -2.95
N ARG A 26 15.68 -2.56 -3.93
CA ARG A 26 15.89 -1.85 -5.19
C ARG A 26 14.61 -1.70 -6.02
N ALA A 27 13.71 -2.68 -5.95
CA ALA A 27 12.45 -2.62 -6.67
C ALA A 27 11.39 -1.76 -5.97
N THR A 28 11.31 -1.81 -4.64
CA THR A 28 10.13 -1.32 -3.88
C THR A 28 10.46 -0.22 -2.87
N GLY A 29 11.74 -0.01 -2.58
CA GLY A 29 12.21 0.87 -1.51
C GLY A 29 11.97 0.34 -0.10
N GLN A 30 11.49 -0.90 0.06
CA GLN A 30 11.17 -1.49 1.37
C GLN A 30 12.22 -2.51 1.82
N THR A 31 12.43 -2.60 3.12
CA THR A 31 13.24 -3.66 3.76
C THR A 31 12.35 -4.85 4.14
N LEU A 32 12.90 -6.07 4.14
CA LEU A 32 12.11 -7.27 4.40
C LEU A 32 11.45 -7.26 5.77
N ALA A 33 12.20 -6.86 6.81
CA ALA A 33 11.75 -6.91 8.20
C ALA A 33 10.45 -6.12 8.49
N LEU A 34 10.22 -5.02 7.76
CA LEU A 34 9.00 -4.20 7.91
C LEU A 34 7.93 -4.47 6.84
N SER A 35 8.30 -5.18 5.77
CA SER A 35 7.41 -5.48 4.65
C SER A 35 6.29 -6.49 5.00
N ALA A 36 5.43 -6.77 4.03
CA ALA A 36 4.40 -7.80 4.15
C ALA A 36 4.92 -9.21 3.76
N ILE A 37 5.99 -9.29 2.96
CA ILE A 37 6.53 -10.56 2.42
C ILE A 37 6.77 -11.63 3.51
N PRO A 38 7.53 -11.38 4.59
CA PRO A 38 7.78 -12.42 5.61
C PRO A 38 6.50 -12.82 6.34
N ARG A 39 5.53 -11.91 6.46
CA ARG A 39 4.23 -12.24 7.09
C ARG A 39 3.37 -13.12 6.20
N LEU A 40 3.44 -12.94 4.87
CA LEU A 40 2.79 -13.83 3.91
C LEU A 40 3.44 -15.21 3.91
N LEU A 41 4.77 -15.28 3.94
CA LEU A 41 5.50 -16.55 4.08
C LEU A 41 5.15 -17.25 5.39
N TRP A 42 5.08 -16.51 6.50
CA TRP A 42 4.68 -17.06 7.79
C TRP A 42 3.27 -17.64 7.75
N LEU A 43 2.32 -16.96 7.07
CA LEU A 43 0.97 -17.48 6.87
C LEU A 43 0.98 -18.75 6.03
N ALA A 44 1.78 -18.80 4.96
CA ALA A 44 1.93 -20.01 4.15
C ALA A 44 2.46 -21.20 4.97
N HIS A 45 3.39 -20.97 5.91
CA HIS A 45 3.96 -22.01 6.77
C HIS A 45 3.02 -22.44 7.91
N HIS A 46 2.44 -21.48 8.64
CA HIS A 46 1.78 -21.73 9.92
C HIS A 46 0.24 -21.73 9.86
N ARG A 47 -0.33 -21.19 8.79
CA ARG A 47 -1.77 -21.03 8.55
C ARG A 47 -2.08 -21.31 7.08
N SER A 48 -1.53 -22.41 6.57
CA SER A 48 -1.55 -22.74 5.15
C SER A 48 -2.96 -22.89 4.57
N ASP A 49 -3.91 -23.34 5.40
CA ASP A 49 -5.34 -23.42 5.09
C ASP A 49 -5.95 -22.03 4.79
N ILE A 50 -5.64 -21.05 5.63
CA ILE A 50 -6.09 -19.66 5.46
C ILE A 50 -5.38 -19.03 4.27
N TYR A 51 -4.05 -19.20 4.14
CA TYR A 51 -3.28 -18.62 3.04
C TYR A 51 -3.72 -19.15 1.66
N ARG A 52 -4.09 -20.43 1.57
CA ARG A 52 -4.65 -21.01 0.33
C ARG A 52 -6.00 -20.41 -0.05
N GLN A 53 -6.83 -20.02 0.92
CA GLN A 53 -8.13 -19.39 0.66
C GLN A 53 -8.02 -17.88 0.40
N ALA A 54 -6.91 -17.25 0.75
CA ALA A 54 -6.69 -15.84 0.48
C ALA A 54 -6.82 -15.57 -1.03
N SER A 55 -7.70 -14.63 -1.36
CA SER A 55 -7.96 -14.19 -2.74
C SER A 55 -7.41 -12.80 -3.01
N THR A 56 -7.09 -12.02 -1.96
CA THR A 56 -6.51 -10.71 -2.14
C THR A 56 -5.71 -10.21 -0.94
N ILE A 57 -4.78 -9.28 -1.18
CA ILE A 57 -4.10 -8.45 -0.17
C ILE A 57 -4.37 -6.97 -0.43
N THR A 58 -4.81 -6.27 0.61
CA THR A 58 -5.04 -4.81 0.60
C THR A 58 -4.67 -4.20 1.95
N MET A 59 -4.79 -2.87 2.06
CA MET A 59 -4.71 -2.18 3.34
C MET A 59 -6.07 -2.06 4.02
N ILE A 60 -6.06 -1.66 5.30
CA ILE A 60 -7.29 -1.46 6.07
C ILE A 60 -8.13 -0.32 5.47
N SER A 61 -7.50 0.75 4.97
CA SER A 61 -8.16 1.84 4.24
C SER A 61 -8.95 1.31 3.04
N ASP A 62 -8.33 0.42 2.29
CA ASP A 62 -8.88 -0.16 1.06
C ASP A 62 -10.04 -1.10 1.38
N TRP A 63 -9.91 -1.87 2.46
CA TRP A 63 -11.00 -2.70 2.97
C TRP A 63 -12.20 -1.85 3.38
N LEU A 64 -12.01 -0.72 4.08
CA LEU A 64 -13.10 0.20 4.41
C LEU A 64 -13.76 0.77 3.15
N ALA A 65 -12.97 1.17 2.15
CA ALA A 65 -13.48 1.68 0.89
C ALA A 65 -14.26 0.60 0.11
N TYR A 66 -13.80 -0.65 0.15
CA TYR A 66 -14.50 -1.81 -0.38
C TYR A 66 -15.82 -2.08 0.35
N MET A 67 -15.83 -2.02 1.68
CA MET A 67 -17.08 -2.19 2.45
C MET A 67 -18.12 -1.12 2.14
N LEU A 68 -17.68 0.09 1.77
CA LEU A 68 -18.58 1.18 1.37
C LEU A 68 -19.10 1.04 -0.07
N SER A 69 -18.20 0.72 -1.02
CA SER A 69 -18.49 0.83 -2.44
C SER A 69 -18.70 -0.50 -3.18
N GLY A 70 -18.24 -1.61 -2.60
CA GLY A 70 -18.14 -2.90 -3.27
C GLY A 70 -16.97 -2.99 -4.26
N GLU A 71 -16.21 -1.92 -4.46
CA GLU A 71 -15.03 -1.91 -5.34
C GLU A 71 -13.74 -2.06 -4.55
N LEU A 72 -12.87 -2.95 -5.02
CA LEU A 72 -11.58 -3.23 -4.39
C LEU A 72 -10.45 -2.64 -5.22
N ALA A 73 -9.63 -1.79 -4.61
CA ALA A 73 -8.38 -1.31 -5.18
C ALA A 73 -7.45 -0.87 -4.05
N VAL A 74 -6.15 -0.82 -4.32
CA VAL A 74 -5.15 -0.29 -3.39
C VAL A 74 -4.55 1.01 -3.94
N ASP A 75 -4.09 1.87 -3.04
CA ASP A 75 -3.32 3.06 -3.41
C ASP A 75 -1.80 2.81 -3.35
N PRO A 76 -0.98 3.38 -4.26
CA PRO A 76 0.46 3.13 -4.26
C PRO A 76 1.20 3.60 -2.99
N SER A 77 0.71 4.64 -2.32
CA SER A 77 1.39 5.23 -1.16
C SER A 77 1.34 4.31 0.06
N ASN A 78 0.20 3.64 0.26
CA ASN A 78 0.00 2.71 1.35
C ASN A 78 0.49 1.32 0.94
N ALA A 79 0.03 0.79 -0.20
CA ALA A 79 0.43 -0.51 -0.74
C ALA A 79 1.95 -0.62 -0.98
N GLY A 80 2.65 0.50 -1.20
CA GLY A 80 4.11 0.53 -1.27
C GLY A 80 4.81 -0.09 -0.06
N THR A 81 4.23 0.03 1.14
CA THR A 81 4.82 -0.51 2.39
C THR A 81 4.81 -2.05 2.45
N THR A 82 4.06 -2.71 1.55
CA THR A 82 4.02 -4.18 1.48
C THR A 82 5.33 -4.78 0.99
N GLY A 83 6.17 -4.02 0.29
CA GLY A 83 7.35 -4.54 -0.41
C GLY A 83 7.01 -5.35 -1.66
N LEU A 84 5.78 -5.23 -2.18
CA LEU A 84 5.32 -5.95 -3.38
C LEU A 84 5.02 -5.02 -4.57
N LEU A 85 5.03 -3.71 -4.34
CA LEU A 85 4.73 -2.69 -5.33
C LEU A 85 6.03 -2.03 -5.80
N ASP A 86 6.22 -1.97 -7.10
CA ASP A 86 7.42 -1.40 -7.73
C ASP A 86 7.37 0.13 -7.64
N LEU A 87 8.41 0.70 -7.02
CA LEU A 87 8.47 2.12 -6.67
C LEU A 87 8.39 3.05 -7.89
N THR A 88 8.87 2.58 -9.05
CA THR A 88 8.96 3.39 -10.27
C THR A 88 7.67 3.32 -11.06
N THR A 89 7.18 2.11 -11.31
CA THR A 89 5.97 1.88 -12.13
C THR A 89 4.68 2.15 -11.34
N ARG A 90 4.77 2.18 -10.01
CA ARG A 90 3.63 2.30 -9.09
C ARG A 90 2.61 1.18 -9.25
N ALA A 91 3.06 0.05 -9.78
CA ALA A 91 2.26 -1.14 -10.01
C ALA A 91 2.86 -2.33 -9.27
N TRP A 92 2.08 -3.40 -9.11
CA TRP A 92 2.58 -4.61 -8.50
C TRP A 92 3.77 -5.21 -9.24
N LYS A 93 4.62 -5.91 -8.48
CA LYS A 93 5.74 -6.69 -8.98
C LYS A 93 5.51 -8.19 -8.67
N PRO A 94 4.67 -8.90 -9.45
CA PRO A 94 4.36 -10.32 -9.21
C PRO A 94 5.58 -11.20 -8.99
N ALA A 95 6.66 -10.93 -9.74
CA ALA A 95 7.92 -11.66 -9.64
C ALA A 95 8.50 -11.71 -8.21
N LEU A 96 8.27 -10.70 -7.36
CA LEU A 96 8.76 -10.72 -5.97
C LEU A 96 8.03 -11.77 -5.12
N LEU A 97 6.76 -12.03 -5.41
CA LEU A 97 6.01 -13.12 -4.77
C LEU A 97 6.46 -14.47 -5.34
N ASP A 98 6.58 -14.57 -6.67
CA ASP A 98 7.01 -15.82 -7.31
C ASP A 98 8.39 -16.25 -6.80
N MET A 99 9.34 -15.31 -6.66
CA MET A 99 10.68 -15.54 -6.11
C MET A 99 10.66 -15.99 -4.64
N ALA A 100 9.69 -15.51 -3.86
CA ALA A 100 9.48 -15.92 -2.48
C ALA A 100 8.68 -17.23 -2.33
N GLY A 101 8.29 -17.86 -3.46
CA GLY A 101 7.43 -19.06 -3.45
C GLY A 101 5.99 -18.76 -3.03
N LEU A 102 5.55 -17.51 -3.17
CA LEU A 102 4.23 -17.02 -2.80
C LEU A 102 3.37 -16.78 -4.03
N ARG A 103 2.06 -16.79 -3.84
CA ARG A 103 1.11 -16.64 -4.96
C ARG A 103 0.89 -15.17 -5.31
N ALA A 104 1.05 -14.80 -6.57
CA ALA A 104 0.79 -13.46 -7.07
C ALA A 104 -0.67 -13.19 -7.50
N ASP A 105 -1.52 -14.22 -7.51
CA ASP A 105 -2.95 -14.11 -7.85
C ASP A 105 -3.79 -13.38 -6.79
N ILE A 106 -3.19 -13.08 -5.63
CA ILE A 106 -3.81 -12.31 -4.54
C ILE A 106 -3.65 -10.80 -4.70
N LEU A 107 -3.09 -10.28 -5.79
CA LEU A 107 -2.83 -8.85 -5.93
C LEU A 107 -4.06 -8.11 -6.46
N SER A 108 -4.56 -7.15 -5.68
CA SER A 108 -5.68 -6.25 -6.04
C SER A 108 -5.30 -5.27 -7.16
N PRO A 109 -6.23 -4.64 -7.89
CA PRO A 109 -5.84 -3.55 -8.81
C PRO A 109 -5.30 -2.33 -8.04
N VAL A 110 -4.39 -1.57 -8.66
CA VAL A 110 -3.84 -0.32 -8.11
C VAL A 110 -4.56 0.89 -8.74
N LYS A 111 -5.03 1.83 -7.92
CA LYS A 111 -5.62 3.11 -8.35
C LYS A 111 -4.93 4.27 -7.61
N GLU A 112 -4.72 5.40 -8.28
CA GLU A 112 -4.05 6.56 -7.67
C GLU A 112 -4.92 7.23 -6.60
N THR A 113 -4.28 7.74 -5.54
CA THR A 113 -4.93 8.53 -4.48
C THR A 113 -5.69 9.72 -5.06
N GLY A 114 -6.89 9.98 -4.52
CA GLY A 114 -7.73 11.09 -4.96
C GLY A 114 -8.56 10.81 -6.22
N THR A 115 -8.45 9.62 -6.80
CA THR A 115 -9.32 9.18 -7.91
C THR A 115 -10.62 8.58 -7.40
N LEU A 116 -11.70 8.67 -8.19
CA LEU A 116 -12.98 8.05 -7.84
C LEU A 116 -12.81 6.53 -7.81
N LEU A 117 -13.05 5.91 -6.65
CA LEU A 117 -13.12 4.46 -6.54
C LEU A 117 -14.48 4.00 -7.06
N GLY A 118 -15.56 4.52 -6.48
CA GLY A 118 -16.93 4.17 -6.80
C GLY A 118 -17.91 5.02 -6.00
N VAL A 119 -19.06 4.47 -5.64
CA VAL A 119 -20.07 5.16 -4.82
C VAL A 119 -20.54 4.27 -3.68
N VAL A 120 -21.01 4.87 -2.58
CA VAL A 120 -21.59 4.15 -1.45
C VAL A 120 -22.77 3.30 -1.93
N SER A 121 -22.69 2.00 -1.69
CA SER A 121 -23.74 1.03 -2.03
C SER A 121 -24.98 1.21 -1.14
N SER A 122 -26.14 0.72 -1.59
CA SER A 122 -27.35 0.76 -0.77
C SER A 122 -27.19 0.00 0.55
N GLN A 123 -26.53 -1.17 0.52
CA GLN A 123 -26.27 -1.96 1.72
C GLN A 123 -25.37 -1.21 2.72
N ALA A 124 -24.31 -0.56 2.23
CA ALA A 124 -23.43 0.21 3.09
C ALA A 124 -24.15 1.45 3.68
N ALA A 125 -24.97 2.13 2.87
CA ALA A 125 -25.73 3.31 3.29
C ALA A 125 -26.65 3.03 4.49
N GLU A 126 -27.30 1.86 4.52
CA GLU A 126 -28.16 1.42 5.63
C GLU A 126 -27.41 1.29 6.96
N LEU A 127 -26.12 0.94 6.92
CA LEU A 127 -25.29 0.71 8.11
C LEU A 127 -24.50 1.94 8.54
N CYS A 128 -23.95 2.70 7.58
CA CYS A 128 -23.03 3.80 7.88
C CYS A 128 -23.71 5.17 7.96
N GLY A 129 -24.98 5.29 7.53
CA GLY A 129 -25.74 6.54 7.54
C GLY A 129 -25.36 7.54 6.44
N LEU A 130 -24.45 7.19 5.52
CA LEU A 130 -24.19 7.98 4.32
C LEU A 130 -25.27 7.73 3.27
N LYS A 131 -25.55 8.74 2.43
CA LYS A 131 -26.48 8.60 1.32
C LYS A 131 -25.91 7.63 0.28
N ALA A 132 -26.72 6.65 -0.15
CA ALA A 132 -26.36 5.81 -1.30
C ALA A 132 -26.06 6.67 -2.55
N GLY A 133 -25.02 6.30 -3.30
CA GLY A 133 -24.53 7.10 -4.42
C GLY A 133 -23.53 8.19 -4.03
N THR A 134 -23.22 8.39 -2.75
CA THR A 134 -22.14 9.31 -2.33
C THR A 134 -20.79 8.82 -2.88
N PRO A 135 -19.97 9.69 -3.50
CA PRO A 135 -18.67 9.29 -4.03
C PRO A 135 -17.74 8.71 -2.95
N VAL A 136 -17.10 7.59 -3.27
CA VAL A 136 -16.00 6.99 -2.49
C VAL A 136 -14.72 7.19 -3.29
N VAL A 137 -13.74 7.84 -2.68
CA VAL A 137 -12.47 8.24 -3.33
C VAL A 137 -11.33 7.38 -2.78
N VAL A 138 -10.40 6.99 -3.63
CA VAL A 138 -9.20 6.23 -3.24
C VAL A 138 -8.37 7.03 -2.23
N GLY A 139 -8.04 6.38 -1.12
CA GLY A 139 -7.29 6.95 0.00
C GLY A 139 -5.77 6.98 -0.23
N GLY A 140 -5.04 6.98 0.87
CA GLY A 140 -3.58 7.04 0.92
C GLY A 140 -3.04 6.62 2.28
N GLY A 141 -1.73 6.42 2.37
CA GLY A 141 -1.04 6.20 3.65
C GLY A 141 -1.13 7.44 4.54
N ASP A 142 -1.18 7.21 5.86
CA ASP A 142 -1.32 8.26 6.87
C ASP A 142 -0.20 9.31 6.81
N VAL A 143 1.05 8.87 6.66
CA VAL A 143 2.22 9.72 6.53
C VAL A 143 2.13 10.59 5.27
N GLN A 144 1.75 10.01 4.13
CA GLN A 144 1.69 10.71 2.85
C GLN A 144 0.52 11.70 2.80
N LEU A 145 -0.65 11.31 3.31
CA LEU A 145 -1.79 12.22 3.45
C LEU A 145 -1.55 13.30 4.51
N GLY A 146 -0.81 12.98 5.57
CA GLY A 146 -0.34 13.96 6.55
C GLY A 146 0.57 15.00 5.92
N CYS A 147 1.56 14.58 5.11
CA CYS A 147 2.40 15.49 4.33
C CYS A 147 1.58 16.35 3.36
N LEU A 148 0.58 15.78 2.68
CA LEU A 148 -0.36 16.52 1.84
C LEU A 148 -1.08 17.61 2.64
N GLY A 149 -1.61 17.29 3.83
CA GLY A 149 -2.28 18.25 4.72
C GLY A 149 -1.35 19.36 5.24
N LEU A 150 -0.05 19.08 5.35
CA LEU A 150 0.98 20.07 5.71
C LEU A 150 1.51 20.88 4.52
N GLY A 151 1.04 20.62 3.30
CA GLY A 151 1.53 21.27 2.08
C GLY A 151 2.93 20.81 1.64
N VAL A 152 3.39 19.65 2.13
CA VAL A 152 4.66 19.00 1.77
C VAL A 152 4.44 18.12 0.55
N VAL A 153 4.35 18.76 -0.62
CA VAL A 153 3.93 18.15 -1.91
C VAL A 153 4.86 18.47 -3.07
N ARG A 154 5.99 19.14 -2.81
CA ARG A 154 7.01 19.53 -3.79
C ARG A 154 8.35 18.89 -3.44
N PRO A 155 9.20 18.62 -4.46
CA PRO A 155 10.54 18.11 -4.22
C PRO A 155 11.29 18.99 -3.22
N ALA A 156 12.18 18.37 -2.43
CA ALA A 156 13.02 19.01 -1.42
C ALA A 156 12.28 19.60 -0.20
N GLN A 157 10.95 19.51 -0.12
CA GLN A 157 10.23 19.77 1.14
C GLN A 157 10.42 18.61 2.12
N THR A 158 10.42 18.91 3.42
CA THR A 158 10.63 17.93 4.50
C THR A 158 9.65 18.16 5.63
N ALA A 159 9.16 17.08 6.23
CA ALA A 159 8.40 17.10 7.48
C ALA A 159 9.05 16.19 8.52
N VAL A 160 8.98 16.59 9.78
CA VAL A 160 9.31 15.75 10.94
C VAL A 160 8.02 15.48 11.70
N LEU A 161 7.65 14.21 11.81
CA LEU A 161 6.41 13.78 12.48
C LEU A 161 6.78 13.21 13.86
N GLY A 162 6.56 14.01 14.91
CA GLY A 162 6.88 13.67 16.30
C GLY A 162 5.77 12.88 17.01
N GLY A 163 5.44 11.69 16.50
CA GLY A 163 4.46 10.77 17.11
C GLY A 163 5.09 9.81 18.13
N THR A 164 4.42 8.67 18.39
CA THR A 164 4.97 7.58 19.23
C THR A 164 6.29 7.02 18.67
N PHE A 165 6.41 7.00 17.35
CA PHE A 165 7.68 6.80 16.65
C PHE A 165 7.99 8.10 15.91
N THR A 166 9.21 8.62 16.09
CA THR A 166 9.65 9.78 15.34
C THR A 166 9.97 9.35 13.90
N ASP A 167 9.17 9.82 12.95
CA ASP A 167 9.37 9.58 11.53
C ASP A 167 9.94 10.83 10.86
N ASN A 168 11.13 10.68 10.25
CA ASN A 168 11.73 11.71 9.41
C ASN A 168 11.44 11.36 7.95
N LYS A 169 10.62 12.17 7.27
CA LYS A 169 10.28 11.98 5.86
C LYS A 169 10.67 13.20 5.05
N GLN A 170 11.59 12.98 4.13
CA GLN A 170 11.94 13.94 3.09
C GLN A 170 11.12 13.61 1.84
N CYS A 171 10.40 14.59 1.29
CA CYS A 171 9.73 14.45 0.01
C CYS A 171 10.79 14.49 -1.10
N THR A 172 11.36 13.34 -1.40
CA THR A 172 12.20 13.12 -2.58
C THR A 172 11.31 12.75 -3.75
N LEU A 173 10.57 13.73 -4.27
CA LEU A 173 10.05 13.62 -5.63
C LEU A 173 11.28 13.64 -6.55
N SER A 174 11.73 12.47 -6.99
CA SER A 174 12.72 12.40 -8.07
C SER A 174 12.14 13.11 -9.29
N GLU A 175 12.93 13.95 -9.96
CA GLU A 175 12.56 14.62 -11.20
C GLU A 175 12.34 13.62 -12.35
N ALA A 176 11.31 12.77 -12.26
CA ALA A 176 10.68 12.23 -13.44
C ALA A 176 9.85 13.39 -14.01
N ARG A 177 10.48 14.17 -14.89
CA ARG A 177 9.80 15.15 -15.75
C ARG A 177 8.58 14.48 -16.34
N HIS A 178 7.40 14.71 -15.80
CA HIS A 178 6.09 14.81 -16.48
C HIS A 178 5.11 15.32 -15.41
N GLN A 179 4.51 16.47 -15.72
CA GLN A 179 3.56 17.18 -14.88
C GLN A 179 2.39 16.25 -14.53
N LEU A 180 2.19 15.96 -13.25
CA LEU A 180 0.92 15.45 -12.76
C LEU A 180 -0.01 16.65 -12.51
N PRO A 181 -1.16 16.77 -13.21
CA PRO A 181 -2.16 17.75 -12.87
C PRO A 181 -2.91 17.26 -11.63
N ILE A 182 -2.44 17.65 -10.44
CA ILE A 182 -3.33 17.78 -9.29
C ILE A 182 -4.35 18.85 -9.67
N THR A 183 -5.54 18.42 -10.11
CA THR A 183 -6.64 19.34 -10.37
C THR A 183 -7.07 19.89 -9.01
N PRO A 184 -6.96 21.21 -8.75
CA PRO A 184 -7.38 21.75 -7.47
C PRO A 184 -8.89 21.55 -7.33
N PHE A 185 -9.31 20.86 -6.26
CA PHE A 185 -10.70 20.80 -5.84
C PHE A 185 -11.16 22.23 -5.52
N ARG A 186 -11.98 22.81 -6.41
CA ARG A 186 -12.58 24.14 -6.24
C ARG A 186 -13.87 23.96 -5.47
N MET A 187 -13.94 24.47 -4.24
CA MET A 187 -15.22 24.56 -3.52
C MET A 187 -16.14 25.56 -4.25
N PRO A 188 -17.45 25.26 -4.41
CA PRO A 188 -18.40 26.24 -4.92
C PRO A 188 -18.59 27.35 -3.90
N SER A 189 -18.47 28.60 -4.38
CA SER A 189 -18.94 29.82 -3.71
C SER A 189 -20.46 29.94 -3.80
#